data_AF-A0A4R5UCN2-F1
#
_entry.id   AF-A0A4R5UCN2-F1
#
_cell.length_a   1.000
_cell.length_b   1.000
_cell.length_c   1.000
_cell.angle_alpha   90.00
_cell.angle_beta   90.00
_cell.angle_gamma   90.00
#
_symmetry.space_group_name_H-M   'P 1'
#
loop_
_entity.id
_entity.type
_entity.pdbx_description
1 polymer ?
#
loop_
_entity_poly.entity_id
_entity_poly.type
_entity_poly.pdbx_seq_one_letter_code
_entity_poly.pdbx_strand_id
1 'polypeptide(L)'
;MSHLPYNPVTLAEMTRAAQADRPDADWHELEPMLRAQWDQAPRAVAWEDVRDVAASHYRLMRGLPDVAPVVALGMDAPEVIR
;
A
#
# COMPACT_ATOMS: atom_id res chain seq x y z
N MET A 1 10.69 9.54 -25.11
CA MET A 1 9.65 9.39 -24.07
C MET A 1 10.37 9.44 -22.73
N SER A 2 10.01 10.37 -21.86
CA SER A 2 10.65 10.50 -20.53
C SER A 2 10.04 9.46 -19.61
N HIS A 3 10.85 8.50 -19.13
CA HIS A 3 10.37 7.52 -18.15
C HIS A 3 10.21 8.24 -16.81
N LEU A 4 9.07 8.06 -16.14
CA LEU A 4 8.90 8.58 -14.80
C LEU A 4 9.89 7.86 -13.86
N PRO A 5 10.63 8.59 -13.02
CA PRO A 5 11.52 7.97 -12.03
C PRO A 5 10.69 7.08 -11.09
N TYR A 6 11.25 5.92 -10.75
CA TYR A 6 10.63 4.99 -9.83
C TYR A 6 10.40 5.65 -8.47
N ASN A 7 9.15 5.69 -8.01
CA ASN A 7 8.79 6.08 -6.66
C ASN A 7 8.22 4.86 -5.92
N PRO A 8 8.92 4.32 -4.90
CA PRO A 8 8.46 3.14 -4.17
C PRO A 8 7.10 3.37 -3.46
N VAL A 9 6.76 4.63 -3.16
CA VAL A 9 5.45 4.99 -2.59
C VAL A 9 4.33 4.63 -3.56
N THR A 10 4.51 4.85 -4.87
CA THR A 10 3.48 4.53 -5.86
C THR A 10 3.10 3.05 -5.85
N LEU A 11 4.09 2.16 -5.72
CA LEU A 11 3.84 0.72 -5.67
C LEU A 11 3.09 0.31 -4.39
N ALA A 12 3.48 0.89 -3.25
CA ALA A 12 2.81 0.65 -1.97
C ALA A 12 1.35 1.13 -1.99
N GLU A 13 1.10 2.33 -2.52
CA GLU A 13 -0.26 2.88 -2.66
C GLU A 13 -1.12 2.06 -3.62
N MET A 14 -0.57 1.64 -4.76
CA MET A 14 -1.27 0.76 -5.70
C MET A 14 -1.65 -0.57 -5.04
N THR A 15 -0.73 -1.17 -4.29
CA THR A 15 -0.97 -2.43 -3.57
C THR A 15 -2.04 -2.25 -2.50
N ARG A 16 -2.01 -1.12 -1.75
CA ARG A 16 -3.04 -0.80 -0.75
C ARG A 16 -4.41 -0.61 -1.38
N ALA A 17 -4.50 0.13 -2.48
CA ALA A 17 -5.75 0.37 -3.18
C ALA A 17 -6.35 -0.95 -3.70
N ALA A 18 -5.53 -1.84 -4.27
CA ALA A 18 -5.98 -3.15 -4.75
C ALA A 18 -6.48 -4.05 -3.60
N GLN A 19 -5.79 -4.04 -2.45
CA GLN A 19 -6.24 -4.77 -1.26
C GLN A 19 -7.55 -4.21 -0.69
N ALA A 20 -7.71 -2.89 -0.66
CA ALA A 20 -8.92 -2.24 -0.16
C ALA A 20 -10.14 -2.54 -1.05
N ASP A 21 -9.94 -2.62 -2.38
CA ASP A 21 -10.98 -3.00 -3.33
C ASP A 21 -11.37 -4.49 -3.21
N ARG A 22 -10.41 -5.35 -2.84
CA ARG A 22 -10.61 -6.80 -2.68
C ARG A 22 -9.95 -7.32 -1.39
N PRO A 23 -10.57 -7.10 -0.23
CA PRO A 23 -9.96 -7.40 1.08
C PRO A 23 -9.70 -8.90 1.31
N ASP A 24 -10.48 -9.74 0.65
CA ASP A 24 -10.39 -11.20 0.77
C ASP A 24 -9.47 -11.83 -0.28
N ALA A 25 -9.02 -11.06 -1.27
CA ALA A 25 -8.20 -11.59 -2.35
C ALA A 25 -6.81 -12.01 -1.85
N ASP A 26 -6.36 -13.16 -2.34
CA ASP A 26 -4.99 -13.59 -2.12
C ASP A 26 -4.01 -12.90 -3.08
N TRP A 27 -2.71 -13.12 -2.86
CA TRP A 27 -1.68 -12.54 -3.72
C TRP A 27 -1.81 -12.97 -5.19
N HIS A 28 -2.20 -14.22 -5.48
CA HIS A 28 -2.32 -14.72 -6.85
C HIS A 28 -3.51 -14.09 -7.58
N GLU A 29 -4.54 -13.69 -6.85
CA GLU A 29 -5.68 -12.95 -7.39
C GLU A 29 -5.37 -11.46 -7.63
N LEU A 30 -4.56 -10.84 -6.76
CA LEU A 30 -4.18 -9.42 -6.86
C LEU A 30 -3.02 -9.14 -7.81
N GLU A 31 -2.05 -10.05 -7.90
CA GLU A 31 -0.84 -9.89 -8.70
C GLU A 31 -1.13 -9.50 -10.17
N PRO A 32 -2.05 -10.18 -10.89
CA PRO A 32 -2.34 -9.86 -12.29
C PRO A 32 -2.93 -8.46 -12.46
N MET A 33 -3.73 -8.00 -11.50
CA MET A 33 -4.31 -6.65 -11.53
C MET A 33 -3.25 -5.59 -11.31
N LEU A 34 -2.38 -5.79 -10.30
CA LEU A 34 -1.28 -4.87 -10.01
C LEU A 34 -0.30 -4.76 -11.16
N ARG A 35 0.02 -5.89 -11.80
CA ARG A 35 0.83 -5.92 -13.03
C ARG A 35 0.18 -5.11 -14.13
N ALA A 36 -1.10 -5.36 -14.43
CA ALA A 36 -1.80 -4.64 -15.48
C ALA A 36 -1.80 -3.12 -15.24
N GLN A 37 -1.98 -2.68 -13.99
CA GLN A 37 -1.94 -1.27 -13.62
C GLN A 37 -0.51 -0.69 -13.64
N TRP A 38 0.51 -1.50 -13.35
CA TRP A 38 1.92 -1.13 -13.46
C TRP A 38 2.37 -0.99 -14.92
N ASP A 39 1.75 -1.70 -15.84
CA ASP A 39 2.10 -1.63 -17.26
C ASP A 39 1.36 -0.48 -18.00
N GLN A 40 0.33 0.13 -17.39
CA GLN A 40 -0.45 1.22 -17.99
C GLN A 40 0.29 2.55 -18.15
N ALA A 41 1.43 2.75 -17.46
CA ALA A 41 2.20 3.99 -17.56
C ALA A 41 3.67 3.70 -17.88
N PRO A 42 4.32 4.53 -18.72
CA PRO A 42 5.73 4.38 -19.04
C PRO A 42 6.59 4.63 -17.80
N ARG A 43 7.18 3.54 -17.28
CA ARG A 43 8.02 3.52 -16.08
C ARG A 43 9.44 3.10 -16.44
N ALA A 44 10.42 3.54 -15.65
CA ALA A 44 11.82 3.14 -15.82
C ALA A 44 12.13 1.70 -15.37
N VAL A 45 11.18 1.06 -14.68
CA VAL A 45 11.38 -0.22 -14.00
C VAL A 45 10.26 -1.18 -14.41
N ALA A 46 10.63 -2.41 -14.77
CA ALA A 46 9.68 -3.43 -15.20
C ALA A 46 8.92 -4.01 -13.99
N TRP A 47 7.77 -4.64 -14.24
CA TRP A 47 7.00 -5.29 -13.19
C TRP A 47 7.83 -6.37 -12.47
N GLU A 48 8.60 -7.14 -13.23
CA GLU A 48 9.45 -8.22 -12.74
C GLU A 48 10.45 -7.77 -11.68
N ASP A 49 10.97 -6.54 -11.79
CA ASP A 49 11.93 -5.97 -10.85
C ASP A 49 11.30 -5.52 -9.53
N VAL A 50 9.97 -5.27 -9.52
CA VAL A 50 9.25 -4.72 -8.36
C VAL A 50 8.24 -5.68 -7.75
N ARG A 51 8.00 -6.83 -8.39
CA ARG A 51 7.04 -7.85 -7.97
C ARG A 51 7.23 -8.27 -6.51
N ASP A 52 8.47 -8.55 -6.11
CA ASP A 52 8.79 -8.99 -4.75
C ASP A 52 8.56 -7.88 -3.71
N VAL A 53 8.75 -6.62 -4.10
CA VAL A 53 8.46 -5.45 -3.26
C VAL A 53 6.95 -5.29 -3.09
N ALA A 54 6.16 -5.44 -4.16
CA ALA A 54 4.71 -5.44 -4.11
C ALA A 54 4.15 -6.57 -3.23
N ALA A 55 4.68 -7.79 -3.38
CA ALA A 55 4.31 -8.93 -2.54
C ALA A 55 4.63 -8.68 -1.06
N SER A 56 5.75 -7.99 -0.78
CA SER A 56 6.11 -7.58 0.58
C SER A 56 5.12 -6.56 1.16
N HIS A 57 4.69 -5.56 0.38
CA HIS A 57 3.64 -4.63 0.79
C HIS A 57 2.32 -5.34 1.09
N TYR A 58 1.89 -6.28 0.24
CA TYR A 58 0.70 -7.09 0.47
C TYR A 58 0.76 -7.84 1.81
N ARG A 59 1.87 -8.54 2.08
CA ARG A 59 2.05 -9.30 3.34
C ARG A 59 2.04 -8.40 4.57
N LEU A 60 2.68 -7.23 4.50
CA LEU A 60 2.71 -6.27 5.60
C LEU A 60 1.30 -5.76 5.92
N MET A 61 0.46 -5.52 4.92
CA MET A 61 -0.92 -5.07 5.14
C MET A 61 -1.81 -6.17 5.71
N ARG A 62 -1.61 -7.44 5.33
CA ARG A 62 -2.33 -8.59 5.93
C ARG A 62 -1.95 -8.85 7.39
N GLY A 63 -0.78 -8.38 7.83
CA GLY A 63 -0.31 -8.51 9.22
C GLY A 63 -0.59 -7.29 10.10
N LEU A 64 -1.05 -6.18 9.52
CA LEU A 64 -1.42 -4.98 10.27
C LEU A 64 -2.92 -5.03 10.56
N PRO A 65 -3.35 -4.88 11.83
CA PRO A 65 -4.77 -4.73 12.14
C PRO A 65 -5.35 -3.55 11.36
N ASP A 66 -6.54 -3.76 10.81
CA ASP A 66 -7.29 -2.78 10.03
C ASP A 66 -7.46 -1.52 10.90
N VAL A 67 -6.79 -0.44 10.50
CA VAL A 67 -6.71 0.83 11.24
C VAL A 67 -5.95 0.73 12.58
N ALA A 68 -4.65 1.05 12.57
CA ALA A 68 -4.03 1.55 13.79
C ALA A 68 -4.73 2.89 14.14
N PRO A 69 -5.43 3.01 15.28
CA PRO A 69 -6.10 4.26 15.64
C PRO A 69 -5.04 5.36 15.70
N VAL A 70 -5.30 6.49 15.03
CA VAL A 70 -4.50 7.70 15.16
C VAL A 70 -4.60 8.13 16.62
N VAL A 71 -3.61 7.79 17.43
CA VAL A 71 -3.48 8.34 18.78
C VAL A 71 -3.11 9.81 18.58
N ALA A 72 -4.09 10.70 18.70
CA ALA A 72 -3.85 12.12 18.84
C ALA A 72 -2.96 12.29 20.08
N LEU A 73 -1.69 12.63 19.88
CA LEU A 73 -0.79 13.00 20.95
C LEU A 73 -1.24 14.34 21.51
N GLY A 74 -1.99 14.27 22.62
CA GLY A 74 -2.06 15.26 23.68
C GLY A 74 -2.59 16.64 23.34
N MET A 75 -3.74 17.00 23.90
CA MET A 75 -3.89 18.32 24.53
C MET A 75 -5.00 18.28 25.58
N ASP A 76 -4.52 18.32 26.82
CA ASP A 76 -5.12 18.85 28.05
C ASP A 76 -6.27 18.09 28.74
N ALA A 77 -5.90 17.47 29.87
CA ALA A 77 -6.76 17.35 31.03
C ALA A 77 -7.10 18.74 31.59
N PRO A 78 -8.30 18.91 32.17
CA PRO A 78 -8.36 19.30 33.58
C PRO A 78 -9.41 18.46 34.32
N GLU A 79 -9.03 17.80 35.42
CA GLU A 79 -9.07 18.29 36.80
C GLU A 79 -10.28 17.69 37.53
N VAL A 80 -9.98 16.79 38.46
CA VAL A 80 -10.96 16.27 39.41
C VAL A 80 -11.33 17.40 40.36
N ILE A 81 -12.52 17.97 40.18
CA ILE A 81 -13.15 18.78 41.23
C ILE A 81 -14.04 17.84 42.04
N ARG A 82 -13.53 17.56 43.24
CA ARG A 82 -14.09 16.96 44.46
C ARG A 82 -15.55 16.53 44.46
#